data_AF-A0A955LYZ0-F1
#
_entry.id   AF-A0A955LYZ0-F1
#
_cell.length_a   1.000
_cell.length_b   1.000
_cell.length_c   1.000
_cell.angle_alpha   90.00
_cell.angle_beta   90.00
_cell.angle_gamma   90.00
#
_symmetry.space_group_name_H-M   'P 1'
#
loop_
_entity.id
_entity.type
_entity.pdbx_description
1 polymer ?
#
loop_
_entity_poly.entity_id
_entity_poly.type
_entity_poly.pdbx_seq_one_letter_code
_entity_poly.pdbx_strand_id
1 'polypeptide(L)'
;LYKQGFARDGFEVLHSSYLMSADTAKSKIFPGIPEYFDSQGRGLYHYLTGSASWYVLTFLTQVLGVRGEDGNLCLAPKLLKEQFDEAGSVSVTTQFAGKNITVTYTNPKKLDYDEYSVVDIILDKLPVAFEKRATAEVLVDRAIIEDAKDGVHLRVILDE
;
A
#
# COMPACT_ATOMS: atom_id res chain seq x y z
N LEU A 1 1.88 10.39 10.91
CA LEU A 1 1.56 10.74 9.50
C LEU A 1 0.46 9.84 8.93
N TYR A 2 0.73 8.71 8.26
CA TYR A 2 -0.32 7.90 7.62
C TYR A 2 -1.48 7.49 8.54
N LYS A 3 -1.20 7.00 9.75
CA LYS A 3 -2.25 6.63 10.73
C LYS A 3 -3.17 7.80 11.12
N GLN A 4 -2.68 9.03 11.01
CA GLN A 4 -3.39 10.26 11.38
C GLN A 4 -4.04 10.95 10.17
N GLY A 5 -3.99 10.34 8.98
CA GLY A 5 -4.59 10.91 7.76
C GLY A 5 -3.66 11.81 6.94
N PHE A 6 -2.43 12.09 7.39
CA PHE A 6 -1.46 12.89 6.63
C PHE A 6 -0.76 12.03 5.56
N ALA A 7 -1.50 11.65 4.51
CA ALA A 7 -1.00 10.78 3.45
C ALA A 7 0.09 11.44 2.59
N ARG A 8 -0.09 12.72 2.22
CA ARG A 8 0.88 13.50 1.44
C ARG A 8 2.22 13.67 2.15
N ASP A 9 2.19 14.08 3.42
CA ASP A 9 3.42 14.20 4.23
C ASP A 9 4.07 12.83 4.46
N GLY A 10 3.25 11.79 4.68
CA GLY A 10 3.74 10.43 4.81
C GLY A 10 4.45 9.94 3.54
N PHE A 11 3.89 10.25 2.37
CA PHE A 11 4.48 9.94 1.08
C PHE A 11 5.81 10.66 0.91
N GLU A 12 5.89 11.96 1.24
CA GLU A 12 7.13 12.73 1.15
C GLU A 12 8.27 12.10 1.99
N VAL A 13 7.97 11.62 3.20
CA VAL A 13 8.97 10.95 4.07
C VAL A 13 9.45 9.62 3.49
N LEU A 14 8.53 8.75 3.03
CA LEU A 14 8.93 7.46 2.46
C LEU A 14 9.63 7.63 1.11
N HIS A 15 9.12 8.52 0.27
CA HIS A 15 9.67 8.81 -1.04
C HIS A 15 11.06 9.45 -0.94
N SER A 16 11.27 10.40 -0.02
CA SER A 16 12.60 10.99 0.21
C SER A 16 13.63 9.94 0.67
N SER A 17 13.23 9.03 1.57
CA SER A 17 14.08 7.90 2.00
C SER A 17 14.46 6.99 0.82
N TYR A 18 13.51 6.72 -0.08
CA TYR A 18 13.76 6.00 -1.33
C TYR A 18 14.72 6.76 -2.25
N LEU A 19 14.48 8.04 -2.51
CA LEU A 19 15.32 8.87 -3.39
C LEU A 19 16.75 8.98 -2.87
N MET A 20 16.93 9.17 -1.56
CA MET A 20 18.25 9.18 -0.94
C MET A 20 18.97 7.83 -1.08
N SER A 21 18.24 6.72 -0.96
CA SER A 21 18.82 5.38 -1.14
C SER A 21 19.19 5.12 -2.60
N ALA A 22 18.32 5.55 -3.53
CA ALA A 22 18.44 5.32 -4.97
C ALA A 22 19.48 6.23 -5.66
N ASP A 23 19.83 7.38 -5.06
CA ASP A 23 20.93 8.23 -5.53
C ASP A 23 22.29 7.57 -5.22
N THR A 24 22.65 6.56 -6.02
CA THR A 24 23.90 5.80 -5.88
C THR A 24 25.16 6.66 -5.95
N ALA A 25 25.08 7.84 -6.59
CA ALA A 25 26.20 8.77 -6.65
C ALA A 25 26.53 9.36 -5.27
N LYS A 26 25.52 9.58 -4.41
CA LYS A 26 25.70 10.04 -3.03
C LYS A 26 25.68 8.91 -2.01
N SER A 27 24.69 8.01 -2.10
CA SER A 27 24.43 6.98 -1.11
C SER A 27 25.55 5.94 -1.01
N LYS A 28 26.25 5.67 -2.12
CA LYS A 28 27.31 4.66 -2.24
C LYS A 28 26.91 3.26 -1.72
N ILE A 29 25.62 2.93 -1.84
CA ILE A 29 25.06 1.61 -1.51
C ILE A 29 24.40 0.98 -2.73
N PHE A 30 24.30 -0.35 -2.72
CA PHE A 30 23.43 -1.10 -3.63
C PHE A 30 21.95 -0.94 -3.24
N PRO A 31 21.00 -1.39 -4.08
CA PRO A 31 19.58 -1.31 -3.77
C PRO A 31 19.24 -1.86 -2.38
N GLY A 32 18.56 -1.02 -1.60
CA GLY A 32 18.20 -1.29 -0.21
C GLY A 32 18.11 0.02 0.59
N ILE A 33 17.50 -0.04 1.77
CA ILE A 33 17.46 1.10 2.70
C ILE A 33 18.58 0.91 3.74
N PRO A 34 19.44 1.91 3.96
CA PRO A 34 20.46 1.85 5.01
C PRO A 34 19.86 2.08 6.40
N GLU A 35 20.66 1.86 7.46
CA GLU A 35 20.24 2.23 8.81
C GLU A 35 20.11 3.75 8.95
N TYR A 36 21.07 4.49 8.41
CA TYR A 36 21.06 5.95 8.36
C TYR A 36 21.92 6.49 7.22
N PHE A 37 21.78 7.79 6.97
CA PHE A 37 22.66 8.56 6.08
C PHE A 37 23.55 9.49 6.91
N ASP A 38 24.84 9.56 6.57
CA ASP A 38 25.74 10.52 7.20
C ASP A 38 25.54 11.95 6.68
N SER A 39 26.31 12.90 7.23
CA SER A 39 26.27 14.31 6.81
C SER A 39 26.59 14.55 5.32
N GLN A 40 27.22 13.61 4.64
CA GLN A 40 27.55 13.67 3.21
C GLN A 40 26.50 12.95 2.34
N GLY A 41 25.47 12.36 2.96
CA GLY A 41 24.43 11.61 2.28
C GLY A 41 24.83 10.18 1.92
N ARG A 42 25.91 9.63 2.51
CA ARG A 42 26.29 8.23 2.33
C ARG A 42 25.42 7.33 3.20
N GLY A 43 24.88 6.26 2.62
CA GLY A 43 24.16 5.22 3.34
C GLY A 43 25.12 4.32 4.12
N LEU A 44 24.82 4.06 5.39
CA LEU A 44 25.63 3.25 6.30
C LEU A 44 24.82 2.10 6.91
N TYR A 45 25.49 1.01 7.26
CA TYR A 45 24.88 -0.19 7.87
C TYR A 45 23.68 -0.73 7.08
N HIS A 46 23.90 -1.02 5.79
CA HIS A 46 22.85 -1.51 4.90
C HIS A 46 22.52 -3.01 5.11
N TYR A 47 21.35 -3.43 4.63
CA TYR A 47 20.76 -4.79 4.70
C TYR A 47 20.22 -5.25 6.06
N LEU A 48 20.97 -5.14 7.16
CA LEU A 48 20.57 -5.72 8.45
C LEU A 48 19.75 -4.76 9.34
N THR A 49 19.39 -3.60 8.82
CA THR A 49 18.58 -2.61 9.53
C THR A 49 17.12 -3.05 9.67
N GLY A 50 16.55 -2.82 10.85
CA GLY A 50 15.10 -2.99 11.08
C GLY A 50 14.24 -1.97 10.33
N SER A 51 14.84 -0.89 9.79
CA SER A 51 14.12 0.11 8.99
C SER A 51 13.48 -0.50 7.74
N ALA A 52 14.08 -1.53 7.15
CA ALA A 52 13.52 -2.24 6.00
C ALA A 52 12.18 -2.93 6.34
N SER A 53 12.10 -3.59 7.51
CA SER A 53 10.86 -4.22 7.98
C SER A 53 9.74 -3.19 8.18
N TRP A 54 10.07 -2.05 8.80
CA TRP A 54 9.12 -0.96 8.97
C TRP A 54 8.69 -0.33 7.66
N TYR A 55 9.60 -0.18 6.70
CA TYR A 55 9.28 0.36 5.39
C TYR A 55 8.26 -0.53 4.67
N VAL A 56 8.53 -1.84 4.56
CA VAL A 56 7.62 -2.79 3.89
C VAL A 56 6.29 -2.88 4.63
N LEU A 57 6.29 -3.00 5.96
CA LEU A 57 5.07 -3.07 6.75
C LEU A 57 4.22 -1.80 6.60
N THR A 58 4.85 -0.62 6.60
CA THR A 58 4.16 0.66 6.41
C THR A 58 3.62 0.76 4.99
N PHE A 59 4.40 0.38 3.98
CA PHE A 59 3.96 0.43 2.59
C PHE A 59 2.75 -0.47 2.35
N LEU A 60 2.78 -1.71 2.85
CA LEU A 60 1.67 -2.65 2.72
C LEU A 60 0.44 -2.22 3.51
N THR A 61 0.59 -1.94 4.81
CA THR A 61 -0.56 -1.79 5.72
C THR A 61 -1.09 -0.37 5.83
N GLN A 62 -0.29 0.63 5.44
CA GLN A 62 -0.67 2.05 5.55
C GLN A 62 -0.79 2.72 4.19
N VAL A 63 0.21 2.60 3.30
CA VAL A 63 0.17 3.25 1.97
C VAL A 63 -0.85 2.56 1.09
N LEU A 64 -0.65 1.25 0.87
CA LEU A 64 -1.58 0.41 0.13
C LEU A 64 -2.80 0.03 0.97
N GLY A 65 -2.73 0.20 2.29
CA GLY A 65 -3.87 0.01 3.17
C GLY A 65 -4.39 -1.42 3.28
N VAL A 66 -3.58 -2.42 2.90
CA VAL A 66 -3.97 -3.84 2.95
C VAL A 66 -3.52 -4.42 4.29
N ARG A 67 -4.46 -4.66 5.20
CA ARG A 67 -4.15 -5.15 6.55
C ARG A 67 -5.29 -5.99 7.14
N GLY A 68 -5.01 -6.67 8.24
CA GLY A 68 -6.05 -7.32 9.05
C GLY A 68 -6.64 -6.38 10.09
N GLU A 69 -7.94 -6.49 10.32
CA GLU A 69 -8.66 -5.83 11.41
C GLU A 69 -9.69 -6.81 11.98
N ASP A 70 -9.52 -7.20 13.25
CA ASP A 70 -10.29 -8.28 13.91
C ASP A 70 -10.37 -9.59 13.09
N GLY A 71 -9.32 -9.87 12.31
CA GLY A 71 -9.23 -11.05 11.44
C GLY A 71 -9.81 -10.88 10.04
N ASN A 72 -10.60 -9.83 9.80
CA ASN A 72 -11.15 -9.43 8.51
C ASN A 72 -10.13 -8.66 7.66
N LEU A 73 -10.34 -8.64 6.34
CA LEU A 73 -9.47 -7.92 5.41
C LEU A 73 -9.90 -6.46 5.36
N CYS A 74 -9.07 -5.58 5.90
CA CYS A 74 -9.22 -4.14 5.79
C CYS A 74 -8.49 -3.63 4.54
N LEU A 75 -9.21 -2.86 3.73
CA LEU A 75 -8.70 -2.16 2.55
C LEU A 75 -8.92 -0.67 2.76
N ALA A 76 -7.81 0.05 2.97
CA ALA A 76 -7.81 1.47 3.31
C ALA A 76 -6.73 2.26 2.54
N PRO A 77 -6.81 2.35 1.20
CA PRO A 77 -5.75 2.94 0.38
C PRO A 77 -5.50 4.41 0.72
N LYS A 78 -4.23 4.76 0.98
CA LYS A 78 -3.76 6.13 1.23
C LYS A 78 -2.78 6.57 0.14
N LEU A 79 -3.24 6.46 -1.10
CA LEU A 79 -2.45 6.64 -2.31
C LEU A 79 -2.71 8.01 -2.90
N LEU A 80 -1.65 8.76 -3.19
CA LEU A 80 -1.76 9.97 -3.99
C LEU A 80 -1.96 9.61 -5.47
N LYS A 81 -2.57 10.52 -6.22
CA LYS A 81 -2.79 10.32 -7.67
C LYS A 81 -1.51 10.02 -8.45
N GLU A 82 -0.36 10.53 -8.02
CA GLU A 82 0.94 10.31 -8.69
C GLU A 82 1.51 8.89 -8.47
N GLN A 83 0.92 8.10 -7.57
CA GLN A 83 1.35 6.73 -7.26
C GLN A 83 0.64 5.67 -8.11
N PHE A 84 -0.37 6.07 -8.89
CA PHE A 84 -1.03 5.21 -9.86
C PHE A 84 -0.27 5.22 -11.19
N ASP A 85 -0.30 4.11 -11.91
CA ASP A 85 0.26 4.01 -13.25
C ASP A 85 -0.54 4.81 -14.30
N GLU A 86 -0.11 4.78 -15.55
CA GLU A 86 -0.78 5.49 -16.66
C GLU A 86 -2.23 5.06 -16.86
N ALA A 87 -2.56 3.80 -16.52
CA ALA A 87 -3.90 3.24 -16.57
C ALA A 87 -4.73 3.53 -15.30
N GLY A 88 -4.19 4.33 -14.35
CA GLY A 88 -4.84 4.66 -13.10
C GLY A 88 -4.91 3.48 -12.14
N SER A 89 -3.94 2.56 -12.20
CA SER A 89 -3.94 1.34 -11.41
C SER A 89 -2.68 1.21 -10.54
N VAL A 90 -2.82 0.53 -9.41
CA VAL A 90 -1.68 0.06 -8.60
C VAL A 90 -2.06 -1.24 -7.92
N SER A 91 -1.11 -2.16 -7.82
CA SER A 91 -1.37 -3.49 -7.26
C SER A 91 -0.32 -3.94 -6.26
N VAL A 92 -0.74 -4.85 -5.38
CA VAL A 92 0.13 -5.55 -4.44
C VAL A 92 -0.31 -6.99 -4.30
N THR A 93 0.66 -7.90 -4.29
CA THR A 93 0.44 -9.30 -3.95
C THR A 93 0.97 -9.55 -2.54
N THR A 94 0.13 -10.12 -1.68
CA THR A 94 0.47 -10.42 -0.29
C THR A 94 -0.25 -11.68 0.18
N GLN A 95 0.13 -12.20 1.36
CA GLN A 95 -0.59 -13.28 2.01
C GLN A 95 -1.62 -12.73 2.99
N PHE A 96 -2.85 -13.26 2.91
CA PHE A 96 -3.91 -13.00 3.86
C PHE A 96 -4.77 -14.25 4.05
N ALA A 97 -5.11 -14.58 5.30
CA ALA A 97 -5.93 -15.75 5.64
C ALA A 97 -5.50 -17.07 4.94
N GLY A 98 -4.19 -17.28 4.79
CA GLY A 98 -3.64 -18.48 4.15
C GLY A 98 -3.77 -18.52 2.62
N LYS A 99 -4.15 -17.40 1.98
CA LYS A 99 -4.22 -17.24 0.52
C LYS A 99 -3.22 -16.21 0.04
N ASN A 100 -2.66 -16.44 -1.13
CA ASN A 100 -2.05 -15.36 -1.91
C ASN A 100 -3.17 -14.52 -2.54
N ILE A 101 -3.23 -13.25 -2.14
CA ILE A 101 -4.19 -12.27 -2.66
C ILE A 101 -3.43 -11.22 -3.47
N THR A 102 -3.98 -10.82 -4.61
CA THR A 102 -3.54 -9.65 -5.38
C THR A 102 -4.62 -8.59 -5.28
N VAL A 103 -4.32 -7.49 -4.61
CA VAL A 103 -5.21 -6.33 -4.50
C VAL A 103 -4.79 -5.33 -5.56
N THR A 104 -5.71 -4.96 -6.44
CA THR A 104 -5.52 -3.92 -7.46
C THR A 104 -6.50 -2.79 -7.21
N TYR A 105 -5.98 -1.61 -6.89
CA TYR A 105 -6.76 -0.39 -6.81
C TYR A 105 -6.85 0.25 -8.20
N THR A 106 -8.05 0.65 -8.63
CA THR A 106 -8.25 1.38 -9.88
C THR A 106 -8.90 2.73 -9.61
N ASN A 107 -8.24 3.80 -10.03
CA ASN A 107 -8.63 5.20 -9.89
C ASN A 107 -8.79 5.84 -11.30
N PRO A 108 -9.90 5.57 -12.01
CA PRO A 108 -10.10 6.00 -13.40
C PRO A 108 -10.16 7.52 -13.56
N LYS A 109 -10.60 8.23 -12.51
CA LYS A 109 -10.72 9.70 -12.50
C LYS A 109 -9.43 10.42 -12.08
N LYS A 110 -8.36 9.70 -11.70
CA LYS A 110 -7.08 10.24 -11.22
C LYS A 110 -7.23 11.20 -10.02
N LEU A 111 -8.11 10.81 -9.10
CA LEU A 111 -8.42 11.53 -7.87
C LEU A 111 -7.26 11.44 -6.87
N ASP A 112 -7.06 12.49 -6.07
CA ASP A 112 -6.14 12.47 -4.93
C ASP A 112 -6.75 11.74 -3.71
N TYR A 113 -5.93 11.46 -2.68
CA TYR A 113 -6.32 10.65 -1.51
C TYR A 113 -7.62 11.11 -0.82
N ASP A 114 -7.81 12.42 -0.70
CA ASP A 114 -8.99 13.00 -0.02
C ASP A 114 -10.20 13.17 -0.95
N GLU A 115 -10.07 12.80 -2.23
CA GLU A 115 -11.08 12.98 -3.27
C GLU A 115 -11.78 11.67 -3.65
N TYR A 116 -11.18 10.50 -3.41
CA TYR A 116 -11.80 9.21 -3.76
C TYR A 116 -12.41 8.49 -2.54
N SER A 117 -13.36 7.59 -2.83
CA SER A 117 -13.90 6.63 -1.89
C SER A 117 -13.80 5.20 -2.47
N VAL A 118 -13.92 4.17 -1.64
CA VAL A 118 -14.10 2.79 -2.15
C VAL A 118 -15.57 2.60 -2.50
N VAL A 119 -15.86 2.38 -3.78
CA VAL A 119 -17.25 2.22 -4.27
C VAL A 119 -17.63 0.79 -4.57
N ASP A 120 -16.66 -0.05 -4.98
CA ASP A 120 -16.92 -1.44 -5.30
C ASP A 120 -15.67 -2.32 -5.11
N ILE A 121 -15.90 -3.60 -4.82
CA ILE A 121 -14.84 -4.62 -4.75
C ILE A 121 -15.31 -5.84 -5.55
N ILE A 122 -14.47 -6.27 -6.48
CA ILE A 122 -14.71 -7.42 -7.34
C ILE A 122 -13.66 -8.49 -7.04
N LEU A 123 -14.09 -9.68 -6.63
CA LEU A 123 -13.26 -10.87 -6.42
C LEU A 123 -13.49 -11.83 -7.59
N ASP A 124 -12.45 -12.12 -8.38
CA ASP A 124 -12.52 -13.07 -9.51
C ASP A 124 -13.75 -12.90 -10.43
N LYS A 125 -14.13 -11.63 -10.69
CA LYS A 125 -15.29 -11.18 -11.50
C LYS A 125 -16.65 -11.12 -10.80
N LEU A 126 -16.73 -11.49 -9.52
CA LEU A 126 -17.95 -11.40 -8.73
C LEU A 126 -17.87 -10.23 -7.74
N PRO A 127 -18.91 -9.39 -7.62
CA PRO A 127 -18.94 -8.35 -6.59
C PRO A 127 -18.96 -9.00 -5.20
N VAL A 128 -18.24 -8.41 -4.25
CA VAL A 128 -18.22 -8.87 -2.86
C VAL A 128 -18.78 -7.80 -1.94
N ALA A 129 -19.53 -8.25 -0.93
CA ALA A 129 -20.02 -7.35 0.11
C ALA A 129 -18.86 -6.89 0.99
N PHE A 130 -18.93 -5.63 1.41
CA PHE A 130 -17.99 -5.05 2.36
C PHE A 130 -18.73 -4.07 3.29
N GLU A 131 -18.17 -3.87 4.48
CA GLU A 131 -18.63 -2.85 5.42
C GLU A 131 -17.81 -1.57 5.23
N LYS A 132 -18.48 -0.44 4.97
CA LYS A 132 -17.82 0.88 4.88
C LYS A 132 -17.59 1.44 6.29
N ARG A 133 -16.33 1.63 6.67
CA ARG A 133 -15.92 2.20 7.97
C ARG A 133 -15.64 3.71 7.88
N ALA A 134 -15.06 4.14 6.76
CA ALA A 134 -14.84 5.55 6.43
C ALA A 134 -14.91 5.75 4.90
N THR A 135 -14.63 6.95 4.40
CA THR A 135 -14.69 7.30 2.96
C THR A 135 -13.89 6.31 2.10
N ALA A 136 -12.62 6.09 2.44
CA ALA A 136 -11.73 5.20 1.72
C ALA A 136 -11.34 3.95 2.54
N GLU A 137 -12.16 3.53 3.50
CA GLU A 137 -11.85 2.40 4.39
C GLU A 137 -13.01 1.42 4.48
N VAL A 138 -12.73 0.17 4.12
CA VAL A 138 -13.72 -0.90 4.07
C VAL A 138 -13.20 -2.20 4.66
N LEU A 139 -14.10 -3.01 5.18
CA LEU A 139 -13.82 -4.37 5.67
C LEU A 139 -14.50 -5.41 4.80
N VAL A 140 -13.73 -6.39 4.37
CA VAL A 140 -14.20 -7.61 3.70
C VAL A 140 -14.11 -8.76 4.71
N ASP A 141 -15.21 -9.50 4.86
CA ASP A 141 -15.28 -10.64 5.77
C ASP A 141 -14.18 -11.67 5.43
N ARG A 142 -13.48 -12.15 6.46
CA ARG A 142 -12.42 -13.15 6.34
C ARG A 142 -12.87 -14.39 5.56
N ALA A 143 -14.10 -14.85 5.77
CA ALA A 143 -14.62 -16.08 5.15
C ALA A 143 -14.62 -15.99 3.62
N ILE A 144 -14.86 -14.79 3.06
CA ILE A 144 -14.83 -14.55 1.60
C ILE A 144 -13.46 -14.91 1.02
N ILE A 145 -12.38 -14.60 1.74
CA ILE A 145 -11.01 -14.90 1.30
C ILE A 145 -10.66 -16.36 1.58
N GLU A 146 -11.03 -16.89 2.75
CA GLU A 146 -10.73 -18.28 3.12
C GLU A 146 -11.39 -19.31 2.18
N ASP A 147 -12.64 -19.04 1.77
CA ASP A 147 -13.42 -19.91 0.89
C ASP A 147 -12.99 -19.80 -0.59
N ALA A 148 -12.27 -18.73 -0.95
CA ALA A 148 -11.77 -18.54 -2.32
C ALA A 148 -10.64 -19.53 -2.65
N LYS A 149 -10.45 -19.80 -3.95
CA LYS A 149 -9.27 -20.56 -4.42
C LYS A 149 -8.00 -19.73 -4.19
N ASP A 150 -6.85 -20.40 -4.05
CA ASP A 150 -5.58 -19.69 -3.92
C ASP A 150 -5.26 -18.89 -5.20
N GLY A 151 -4.57 -17.75 -5.06
CA GLY A 151 -4.38 -16.79 -6.15
C GLY A 151 -5.59 -15.88 -6.38
N VAL A 152 -6.17 -15.35 -5.31
CA VAL A 152 -7.35 -14.48 -5.34
C VAL A 152 -7.01 -13.13 -5.95
N HIS A 153 -7.82 -12.64 -6.89
CA HIS A 153 -7.66 -11.29 -7.44
C HIS A 153 -8.81 -10.38 -6.98
N LEU A 154 -8.46 -9.39 -6.16
CA LEU A 154 -9.36 -8.34 -5.68
C LEU A 154 -9.12 -7.07 -6.50
N ARG A 155 -10.15 -6.62 -7.22
CA ARG A 155 -10.16 -5.30 -7.86
C ARG A 155 -11.00 -4.36 -7.02
N VAL A 156 -10.37 -3.30 -6.51
CA VAL A 156 -11.00 -2.26 -5.70
C VAL A 156 -11.17 -1.03 -6.56
N ILE A 157 -12.42 -0.60 -6.75
CA ILE A 157 -12.75 0.57 -7.56
C ILE A 157 -12.77 1.80 -6.63
N LEU A 158 -11.89 2.75 -6.94
CA LEU A 158 -11.81 4.04 -6.26
C LEU A 158 -12.52 5.08 -7.11
N ASP A 159 -13.55 5.69 -6.55
CA ASP A 159 -14.33 6.70 -7.24
C ASP A 159 -14.98 7.68 -6.25
N GLU A 160 -15.20 8.91 -6.72
CA GLU A 160 -16.22 9.92 -6.38
C GLU A 160 -15.81 11.27 -6.98
#